data_AF-A0A7W8DNG3-F1
#
_entry.id   AF-A0A7W8DNG3-F1
#
_cell.length_a   1.000
_cell.length_b   1.000
_cell.length_c   1.000
_cell.angle_alpha   90.00
_cell.angle_beta   90.00
_cell.angle_gamma   90.00
#
_symmetry.space_group_name_H-M   'P 1'
#
loop_
_entity.id
_entity.type
_entity.pdbx_description
1 polymer ?
#
loop_
_entity_poly.entity_id
_entity_poly.type
_entity_poly.pdbx_seq_one_letter_code
_entity_poly.pdbx_strand_id
1 'polypeptide(L)'
;MSAPAARRLPDDHPAWKDLRPLGYECTRWLNAMTMLQGRWRKGRLPESLTGFLQSWMPQEPLPTPLPESFEIRLEAGLLRAEGALSPVQHPAWQALLHLPALRDFWTAELRASHYAHLLHIIPPAWCMDPTPLPPGSVIAGLGLSSWAELPRLEAAGCSFLRHPVGENQVVLSTSSAIADAWLARYTLRDGQITLQDAFLL
;
A
#
# COMPACT_ATOMS: atom_id res chain seq x y z
N MET A 1 14.97 25.42 -7.45
CA MET A 1 13.52 25.61 -7.70
C MET A 1 12.83 25.48 -6.37
N SER A 2 12.27 26.57 -5.82
CA SER A 2 11.49 26.49 -4.58
C SER A 2 10.22 25.69 -4.84
N ALA A 3 9.91 24.71 -3.99
CA ALA A 3 8.63 24.01 -4.05
C ALA A 3 7.48 25.02 -3.95
N PRO A 4 6.39 24.87 -4.73
CA PRO A 4 5.22 25.71 -4.56
C PRO A 4 4.75 25.64 -3.10
N ALA A 5 4.36 26.78 -2.54
CA ALA A 5 3.87 26.82 -1.17
C ALA A 5 2.59 25.99 -1.07
N ALA A 6 2.64 24.87 -0.34
CA ALA A 6 1.52 23.96 -0.16
C ALA A 6 0.30 24.73 0.35
N ARG A 7 -0.83 24.64 -0.36
CA ARG A 7 -2.07 25.36 -0.02
C ARG A 7 -2.91 24.51 0.91
N ARG A 8 -3.30 25.03 2.08
CA ARG A 8 -4.21 24.33 3.00
C ARG A 8 -5.49 23.92 2.25
N LEU A 9 -5.91 22.67 2.43
CA LEU A 9 -7.08 22.10 1.79
C LEU A 9 -8.33 22.87 2.26
N PRO A 10 -9.21 23.32 1.35
CA PRO A 10 -10.47 23.97 1.73
C PRO A 10 -11.32 23.07 2.63
N ASP A 11 -11.99 23.61 3.66
CA ASP A 11 -12.71 22.80 4.66
C ASP A 11 -13.86 21.96 4.05
N ASP A 12 -14.41 22.35 2.89
CA ASP A 12 -15.45 21.66 2.13
C ASP A 12 -14.92 20.65 1.10
N HIS A 13 -13.61 20.50 0.98
CA HIS A 13 -12.99 19.62 -0.01
C HIS A 13 -13.34 18.13 0.23
N PRO A 14 -13.71 17.35 -0.80
CA PRO A 14 -14.14 15.96 -0.62
C PRO A 14 -13.05 15.06 -0.02
N ALA A 15 -11.77 15.32 -0.30
CA ALA A 15 -10.64 14.53 0.19
C ALA A 15 -10.55 14.45 1.73
N TRP A 16 -11.18 15.36 2.49
CA TRP A 16 -11.26 15.22 3.95
C TRP A 16 -11.89 13.90 4.39
N LYS A 17 -12.80 13.32 3.60
CA LYS A 17 -13.43 12.03 3.91
C LYS A 17 -12.41 10.89 3.90
N ASP A 18 -11.48 10.94 2.96
CA ASP A 18 -10.44 9.92 2.78
C ASP A 18 -9.26 10.16 3.74
N LEU A 19 -8.89 11.43 3.96
CA LEU A 19 -7.75 11.77 4.81
C LEU A 19 -8.01 11.52 6.29
N ARG A 20 -9.22 11.76 6.79
CA ARG A 20 -9.54 11.60 8.23
C ARG A 20 -9.23 10.20 8.78
N PRO A 21 -9.68 9.09 8.16
CA PRO A 21 -9.37 7.76 8.66
C PRO A 21 -7.94 7.29 8.34
N LEU A 22 -7.29 7.86 7.32
CA LEU A 22 -6.09 7.28 6.72
C LEU A 22 -4.91 7.12 7.70
N GLY A 23 -4.65 8.11 8.57
CA GLY A 23 -3.58 7.99 9.56
C GLY A 23 -3.78 6.80 10.51
N TYR A 24 -5.02 6.56 10.94
CA TYR A 24 -5.38 5.38 11.74
C TYR A 24 -5.22 4.09 10.96
N GLU A 25 -5.67 4.08 9.71
CA GLU A 25 -5.63 2.90 8.85
C GLU A 25 -4.21 2.47 8.49
N CYS A 26 -3.33 3.41 8.13
CA CYS A 26 -1.92 3.14 7.88
C CYS A 26 -1.23 2.59 9.14
N THR A 27 -1.57 3.11 10.31
CA THR A 27 -1.05 2.59 11.59
C THR A 27 -1.55 1.18 11.88
N ARG A 28 -2.85 0.93 11.69
CA ARG A 28 -3.45 -0.40 11.85
C ARG A 28 -2.87 -1.39 10.85
N TRP A 29 -2.60 -0.95 9.63
CA TRP A 29 -1.94 -1.75 8.61
C TRP A 29 -0.52 -2.11 8.98
N LEU A 30 0.29 -1.17 9.48
CA LEU A 30 1.63 -1.46 10.01
C LEU A 30 1.61 -2.52 11.13
N ASN A 31 0.63 -2.45 12.03
CA ASN A 31 0.44 -3.47 13.07
C ASN A 31 0.05 -4.82 12.47
N ALA A 32 -0.87 -4.84 11.49
CA ALA A 32 -1.27 -6.06 10.79
C ALA A 32 -0.11 -6.70 10.02
N MET A 33 0.77 -5.90 9.40
CA MET A 33 2.01 -6.40 8.79
C MET A 33 2.91 -7.10 9.81
N THR A 34 3.08 -6.50 11.00
CA THR A 34 3.84 -7.10 12.12
C THR A 34 3.23 -8.45 12.53
N MET A 35 1.89 -8.51 12.61
CA MET A 35 1.17 -9.75 12.91
C MET A 35 1.37 -10.80 11.81
N LEU A 36 1.35 -10.40 10.54
CA LEU A 36 1.58 -11.31 9.42
C LEU A 36 3.00 -11.90 9.46
N GLN A 37 4.02 -11.05 9.63
CA GLN A 37 5.40 -11.49 9.82
C GLN A 37 5.50 -12.47 11.01
N GLY A 38 4.86 -12.14 12.13
CA GLY A 38 4.84 -12.98 13.32
C GLY A 38 4.17 -14.34 13.10
N ARG A 39 3.06 -14.41 12.35
CA ARG A 39 2.39 -15.66 11.98
C ARG A 39 3.24 -16.50 11.04
N TRP A 40 3.85 -15.87 10.04
CA TRP A 40 4.76 -16.52 9.09
C TRP A 40 5.97 -17.14 9.81
N ARG A 41 6.69 -16.36 10.64
CA ARG A 41 7.85 -16.86 11.43
C ARG A 41 7.50 -18.03 12.35
N LYS A 42 6.25 -18.11 12.82
CA LYS A 42 5.76 -19.17 13.71
C LYS A 42 5.16 -20.36 12.95
N GLY A 43 5.20 -20.38 11.62
CA GLY A 43 4.60 -21.44 10.80
C GLY A 43 3.07 -21.53 10.94
N ARG A 44 2.39 -20.42 11.20
CA ARG A 44 0.93 -20.36 11.41
C ARG A 44 0.14 -19.98 10.16
N LEU A 45 0.71 -20.23 8.99
CA LEU A 45 0.09 -19.98 7.68
C LEU A 45 0.09 -21.28 6.87
N PRO A 46 -0.81 -21.43 5.88
CA PRO A 46 -0.75 -22.55 4.94
C PRO A 46 0.63 -22.66 4.28
N GLU A 47 1.06 -23.88 3.95
CA GLU A 47 2.40 -24.15 3.39
C GLU A 47 2.63 -23.38 2.08
N SER A 48 1.66 -23.41 1.16
CA SER A 48 1.73 -22.69 -0.12
C SER A 48 1.92 -21.18 0.06
N LEU A 49 1.19 -20.58 1.00
CA LEU A 49 1.32 -19.16 1.31
C LEU A 49 2.63 -18.85 2.04
N THR A 50 3.13 -19.77 2.87
CA THR A 50 4.40 -19.60 3.60
C THR A 50 5.58 -19.51 2.64
N GLY A 51 5.65 -20.42 1.66
CA GLY A 51 6.69 -20.40 0.63
C GLY A 51 6.59 -19.14 -0.24
N PHE A 52 5.39 -18.74 -0.64
CA PHE A 52 5.18 -17.49 -1.37
C PHE A 52 5.69 -16.28 -0.58
N LEU A 53 5.28 -16.11 0.68
CA LEU A 53 5.67 -14.96 1.49
C LEU A 53 7.18 -14.91 1.78
N GLN A 54 7.88 -16.04 1.80
CA GLN A 54 9.34 -16.05 1.95
C GLN A 54 10.04 -15.23 0.85
N SER A 55 9.51 -15.26 -0.37
CA SER A 55 10.07 -14.61 -1.56
C SER A 55 9.60 -13.18 -1.77
N TRP A 56 8.51 -12.78 -1.11
CA TRP A 56 7.79 -11.53 -1.41
C TRP A 56 7.62 -10.59 -0.22
N MET A 57 7.53 -11.12 0.99
CA MET A 57 7.29 -10.30 2.18
C MET A 57 8.61 -9.70 2.68
N PRO A 58 8.70 -8.36 2.86
CA PRO A 58 9.83 -7.75 3.56
C PRO A 58 10.01 -8.38 4.94
N GLN A 59 11.25 -8.71 5.30
CA GLN A 59 11.56 -9.47 6.52
C GLN A 59 12.14 -8.59 7.63
N GLU A 60 12.49 -7.35 7.28
CA GLU A 60 12.97 -6.34 8.20
C GLU A 60 11.92 -6.13 9.32
N PRO A 61 12.36 -6.02 10.58
CA PRO A 61 11.48 -5.63 11.66
C PRO A 61 10.82 -4.31 11.35
N LEU A 62 9.50 -4.25 11.53
CA LEU A 62 8.74 -3.03 11.31
C LEU A 62 8.99 -2.04 12.47
N PRO A 63 9.15 -0.75 12.17
CA PRO A 63 9.49 0.27 13.16
C PRO A 63 8.34 0.54 14.13
N THR A 64 8.67 0.61 15.43
CA THR A 64 7.75 0.99 16.52
C THR A 64 8.52 1.68 17.66
N PRO A 65 7.95 2.67 18.38
CA PRO A 65 6.61 3.24 18.22
C PRO A 65 6.52 4.32 17.13
N LEU A 66 5.29 4.72 16.77
CA LEU A 66 5.05 5.90 15.93
C LEU A 66 5.39 7.18 16.69
N PRO A 67 5.90 8.23 16.01
CA PRO A 67 6.10 9.54 16.62
C PRO A 67 4.76 10.20 16.95
N GLU A 68 4.78 11.18 17.87
CA GLU A 68 3.60 11.97 18.24
C GLU A 68 3.01 12.74 17.06
N SER A 69 3.80 13.03 16.03
CA SER A 69 3.37 13.69 14.80
C SER A 69 4.01 13.01 13.59
N PHE A 70 3.21 12.79 12.55
CA PHE A 70 3.68 12.18 11.30
C PHE A 70 2.89 12.70 10.11
N GLU A 71 3.47 12.53 8.92
CA GLU A 71 2.92 12.95 7.64
C GLU A 71 2.68 11.77 6.72
N ILE A 72 1.62 11.87 5.91
CA ILE A 72 1.36 10.97 4.79
C ILE A 72 1.10 11.85 3.58
N ARG A 73 1.62 11.46 2.43
CA ARG A 73 1.42 12.19 1.16
C ARG A 73 0.93 11.25 0.07
N LEU A 74 0.21 11.81 -0.89
CA LEU A 74 -0.03 11.21 -2.19
C LEU A 74 0.64 12.09 -3.24
N GLU A 75 1.70 11.58 -3.85
CA GLU A 75 2.50 12.31 -4.83
C GLU A 75 2.65 11.45 -6.10
N ALA A 76 2.28 12.00 -7.26
CA ALA A 76 2.27 11.27 -8.54
C ALA A 76 1.53 9.92 -8.43
N GLY A 77 0.36 9.93 -7.78
CA GLY A 77 -0.46 8.75 -7.56
C GLY A 77 0.12 7.73 -6.58
N LEU A 78 1.26 7.99 -5.94
CA LEU A 78 1.91 7.05 -5.02
C LEU A 78 1.85 7.56 -3.58
N LEU A 79 1.48 6.66 -2.67
CA LEU A 79 1.55 6.96 -1.23
C LEU A 79 3.02 7.13 -0.82
N ARG A 80 3.33 8.22 -0.12
CA ARG A 80 4.63 8.50 0.48
C ARG A 80 4.49 8.69 1.98
N ALA A 81 5.38 8.05 2.72
CA ALA A 81 5.43 8.14 4.17
C ALA A 81 6.88 7.98 4.64
N GLU A 82 7.25 8.69 5.70
CA GLU A 82 8.62 8.70 6.22
C GLU A 82 8.71 8.08 7.61
N GLY A 83 9.95 7.84 8.06
CA GLY A 83 10.24 7.32 9.39
C GLY A 83 9.51 6.01 9.67
N ALA A 84 8.79 5.97 10.79
CA ALA A 84 8.08 4.77 11.25
C ALA A 84 6.91 4.35 10.35
N LEU A 85 6.38 5.23 9.48
CA LEU A 85 5.39 4.82 8.48
C LEU A 85 5.99 4.42 7.15
N SER A 86 7.30 4.56 6.92
CA SER A 86 7.92 4.20 5.64
C SER A 86 7.55 2.82 5.07
N PRO A 87 7.26 1.75 5.85
CA PRO A 87 6.86 0.47 5.26
C PRO A 87 5.57 0.52 4.43
N VAL A 88 4.63 1.44 4.71
CA VAL A 88 3.36 1.53 3.95
C VAL A 88 3.56 2.00 2.51
N GLN A 89 4.68 2.66 2.22
CA GLN A 89 5.05 3.08 0.87
C GLN A 89 5.81 1.98 0.11
N HIS A 90 6.20 0.88 0.80
CA HIS A 90 7.02 -0.16 0.21
C HIS A 90 6.20 -0.99 -0.78
N PRO A 91 6.62 -1.11 -2.05
CA PRO A 91 5.87 -1.82 -3.07
C PRO A 91 5.45 -3.24 -2.72
N ALA A 92 6.36 -4.01 -2.10
CA ALA A 92 6.04 -5.37 -1.67
C ALA A 92 4.86 -5.42 -0.68
N TRP A 93 4.80 -4.51 0.30
CA TRP A 93 3.68 -4.46 1.22
C TRP A 93 2.38 -4.08 0.51
N GLN A 94 2.44 -3.15 -0.43
CA GLN A 94 1.28 -2.77 -1.26
C GLN A 94 0.80 -3.96 -2.10
N ALA A 95 1.70 -4.71 -2.73
CA ALA A 95 1.35 -5.91 -3.48
C ALA A 95 0.71 -6.99 -2.58
N LEU A 96 1.22 -7.17 -1.36
CA LEU A 96 0.62 -8.09 -0.39
C LEU A 96 -0.75 -7.63 0.13
N LEU A 97 -0.99 -6.31 0.24
CA LEU A 97 -2.32 -5.76 0.54
C LEU A 97 -3.35 -6.14 -0.53
N HIS A 98 -2.92 -6.12 -1.80
CA HIS A 98 -3.73 -6.48 -2.97
C HIS A 98 -3.81 -7.99 -3.23
N LEU A 99 -3.03 -8.82 -2.54
CA LEU A 99 -2.99 -10.27 -2.76
C LEU A 99 -4.29 -10.96 -2.27
N PRO A 100 -5.07 -11.62 -3.16
CA PRO A 100 -6.35 -12.22 -2.78
C PRO A 100 -6.23 -13.27 -1.68
N ALA A 101 -5.13 -14.03 -1.63
CA ALA A 101 -4.87 -15.04 -0.60
C ALA A 101 -4.74 -14.47 0.81
N LEU A 102 -4.51 -13.16 0.96
CA LEU A 102 -4.43 -12.48 2.26
C LEU A 102 -5.70 -11.67 2.58
N ARG A 103 -6.72 -11.68 1.70
CA ARG A 103 -7.95 -10.90 1.89
C ARG A 103 -8.61 -11.13 3.25
N ASP A 104 -8.75 -12.38 3.66
CA ASP A 104 -9.42 -12.71 4.93
C ASP A 104 -8.59 -12.25 6.13
N PHE A 105 -7.27 -12.38 6.04
CA PHE A 105 -6.35 -11.86 7.04
C PHE A 105 -6.47 -10.34 7.15
N TRP A 106 -6.40 -9.62 6.03
CA TRP A 106 -6.52 -8.16 6.01
C TRP A 106 -7.88 -7.70 6.51
N THR A 107 -8.96 -8.36 6.09
CA THR A 107 -10.32 -8.02 6.52
C THR A 107 -10.49 -8.20 8.03
N ALA A 108 -9.92 -9.25 8.62
CA ALA A 108 -9.95 -9.48 10.05
C ALA A 108 -9.12 -8.46 10.84
N GLU A 109 -7.87 -8.21 10.41
CA GLU A 109 -6.95 -7.35 11.15
C GLU A 109 -7.19 -5.85 10.91
N LEU A 110 -7.75 -5.45 9.76
CA LEU A 110 -8.03 -4.06 9.42
C LEU A 110 -9.48 -3.66 9.69
N ARG A 111 -10.42 -4.62 9.69
CA ARG A 111 -11.86 -4.43 9.44
C ARG A 111 -12.16 -4.17 7.96
N ALA A 112 -13.29 -4.70 7.48
CA ALA A 112 -13.67 -4.67 6.08
C ALA A 112 -13.72 -3.25 5.48
N SER A 113 -14.29 -2.27 6.20
CA SER A 113 -14.40 -0.89 5.72
C SER A 113 -13.04 -0.21 5.52
N HIS A 114 -12.13 -0.40 6.48
CA HIS A 114 -10.79 0.17 6.42
C HIS A 114 -9.92 -0.51 5.38
N TYR A 115 -10.04 -1.83 5.22
CA TYR A 115 -9.35 -2.55 4.16
C TYR A 115 -9.81 -2.08 2.78
N ALA A 116 -11.13 -1.95 2.56
CA ALA A 116 -11.69 -1.45 1.31
C ALA A 116 -11.23 -0.02 1.02
N HIS A 117 -11.19 0.84 2.04
CA HIS A 117 -10.70 2.21 1.89
C HIS A 117 -9.19 2.24 1.59
N LEU A 118 -8.36 1.46 2.27
CA LEU A 118 -6.95 1.32 1.92
C LEU A 118 -6.74 0.83 0.48
N LEU A 119 -7.50 -0.14 -0.01
CA LEU A 119 -7.44 -0.58 -1.41
C LEU A 119 -7.84 0.52 -2.41
N HIS A 120 -8.64 1.50 -1.99
CA HIS A 120 -9.00 2.66 -2.80
C HIS A 120 -7.86 3.69 -2.86
N ILE A 121 -7.18 3.94 -1.74
CA ILE A 121 -6.08 4.91 -1.64
C ILE A 121 -4.76 4.37 -2.20
N ILE A 122 -4.43 3.13 -1.83
CA ILE A 122 -3.17 2.49 -2.18
C ILE A 122 -3.23 2.01 -3.63
N PRO A 123 -2.31 2.47 -4.50
CA PRO A 123 -2.28 2.06 -5.89
C PRO A 123 -2.22 0.54 -6.04
N PRO A 124 -2.89 -0.03 -7.06
CA PRO A 124 -2.76 -1.43 -7.38
C PRO A 124 -1.30 -1.84 -7.55
N ALA A 125 -0.92 -2.96 -6.92
CA ALA A 125 0.42 -3.51 -6.97
C ALA A 125 0.38 -5.05 -7.02
N TRP A 126 1.39 -5.65 -7.66
CA TRP A 126 1.44 -7.07 -7.95
C TRP A 126 2.84 -7.63 -7.77
N CYS A 127 2.93 -8.79 -7.14
CA CYS A 127 4.13 -9.64 -7.15
C CYS A 127 4.30 -10.23 -8.56
N MET A 128 5.44 -9.95 -9.23
CA MET A 128 5.73 -10.57 -10.52
C MET A 128 6.21 -12.01 -10.37
N ASP A 129 5.31 -12.88 -9.88
CA ASP A 129 5.57 -14.31 -9.75
C ASP A 129 5.81 -14.94 -11.13
N PRO A 130 6.97 -15.59 -11.35
CA PRO A 130 7.30 -16.23 -12.63
C PRO A 130 6.53 -17.54 -12.85
N THR A 131 5.80 -18.04 -11.85
CA THR A 131 5.02 -19.27 -11.96
C THR A 131 4.00 -19.15 -13.10
N PRO A 132 4.03 -20.06 -14.09
CA PRO A 132 3.07 -20.02 -15.20
C PRO A 132 1.63 -20.13 -14.70
N LEU A 133 0.76 -19.25 -15.21
CA LEU A 133 -0.67 -19.31 -14.91
C LEU A 133 -1.32 -20.53 -15.60
N PRO A 134 -2.34 -21.17 -14.98
CA PRO A 134 -3.13 -22.18 -15.66
C PRO A 134 -3.80 -21.63 -16.93
N PRO A 135 -4.07 -22.48 -17.94
CA PRO A 135 -4.78 -22.06 -19.15
C PRO A 135 -6.08 -21.33 -18.83
N GLY A 136 -6.31 -20.19 -19.51
CA GLY A 136 -7.50 -19.34 -19.30
C GLY A 136 -7.46 -18.45 -18.06
N SER A 137 -6.42 -18.52 -17.23
CA SER A 137 -6.24 -17.63 -16.07
C SER A 137 -5.54 -16.33 -16.45
N VAL A 138 -5.79 -15.27 -15.68
CA VAL A 138 -5.17 -13.96 -15.86
C VAL A 138 -4.71 -13.37 -14.54
N ILE A 139 -3.72 -12.48 -14.60
CA ILE A 139 -3.30 -11.65 -13.48
C ILE A 139 -4.44 -10.68 -13.16
N ALA A 140 -4.99 -10.82 -11.95
CA ALA A 140 -6.14 -10.05 -11.49
C ALA A 140 -5.91 -8.54 -11.62
N GLY A 141 -6.87 -7.81 -12.19
CA GLY A 141 -6.77 -6.36 -12.43
C GLY A 141 -5.97 -5.95 -13.66
N LEU A 142 -5.13 -6.82 -14.23
CA LEU A 142 -4.35 -6.55 -15.45
C LEU A 142 -4.90 -7.26 -16.69
N GLY A 143 -5.58 -8.40 -16.51
CA GLY A 143 -6.12 -9.18 -17.63
C GLY A 143 -5.03 -9.86 -18.48
N LEU A 144 -3.80 -9.96 -17.97
CA LEU A 144 -2.66 -10.54 -18.66
C LEU A 144 -2.52 -12.03 -18.33
N SER A 145 -2.15 -12.85 -19.31
CA SER A 145 -1.90 -14.28 -19.11
C SER A 145 -0.47 -14.58 -18.63
N SER A 146 0.46 -13.62 -18.82
CA SER A 146 1.82 -13.68 -18.31
C SER A 146 2.44 -12.28 -18.19
N TRP A 147 3.51 -12.16 -17.40
CA TRP A 147 4.27 -10.91 -17.27
C TRP A 147 4.95 -10.44 -18.55
N ALA A 148 5.20 -11.35 -19.51
CA ALA A 148 5.74 -10.99 -20.83
C ALA A 148 4.79 -10.09 -21.64
N GLU A 149 3.50 -10.03 -21.27
CA GLU A 149 2.50 -9.19 -21.92
C GLU A 149 2.38 -7.79 -21.31
N LEU A 150 3.06 -7.52 -20.18
CA LEU A 150 3.02 -6.21 -19.51
C LEU A 150 3.38 -5.02 -20.44
N PRO A 151 4.35 -5.14 -21.38
CA PRO A 151 4.63 -4.08 -22.35
C PRO A 151 3.43 -3.68 -23.23
N ARG A 152 2.43 -4.56 -23.41
CA ARG A 152 1.21 -4.23 -24.17
C ARG A 152 0.37 -3.19 -23.43
N LEU A 153 0.28 -3.27 -22.10
CA LEU A 153 -0.44 -2.27 -21.30
C LEU A 153 0.32 -0.94 -21.27
N GLU A 154 1.65 -0.99 -21.21
CA GLU A 154 2.51 0.20 -21.27
C GLU A 154 2.34 0.94 -22.60
N ALA A 155 2.31 0.21 -23.71
CA ALA A 155 2.03 0.77 -25.03
C ALA A 155 0.61 1.36 -25.15
N ALA A 156 -0.35 0.85 -24.37
CA ALA A 156 -1.71 1.38 -24.29
C ALA A 156 -1.85 2.57 -23.33
N GLY A 157 -0.75 3.04 -22.73
CA GLY A 157 -0.71 4.24 -21.87
C GLY A 157 -0.77 3.95 -20.37
N CYS A 158 -0.80 2.70 -19.93
CA CYS A 158 -0.67 2.37 -18.51
C CYS A 158 0.77 2.62 -18.04
N SER A 159 0.94 3.27 -16.90
CA SER A 159 2.26 3.52 -16.32
C SER A 159 2.47 2.67 -15.07
N PHE A 160 3.66 2.06 -15.00
CA PHE A 160 4.05 1.15 -13.94
C PHE A 160 5.41 1.49 -13.37
N LEU A 161 5.54 1.36 -12.05
CA LEU A 161 6.83 1.35 -11.37
C LEU A 161 7.23 -0.09 -11.09
N ARG A 162 8.48 -0.45 -11.41
CA ARG A 162 9.08 -1.74 -11.08
C ARG A 162 10.00 -1.58 -9.89
N HIS A 163 9.88 -2.47 -8.91
CA HIS A 163 10.67 -2.44 -7.68
C HIS A 163 11.26 -3.82 -7.37
N PRO A 164 12.58 -3.96 -7.14
CA PRO A 164 13.17 -5.24 -6.79
C PRO A 164 12.77 -5.68 -5.37
N VAL A 165 12.61 -6.99 -5.17
CA VAL A 165 12.37 -7.62 -3.86
C VAL A 165 13.20 -8.89 -3.80
N GLY A 166 14.40 -8.81 -3.20
CA GLY A 166 15.40 -9.87 -3.33
C GLY A 166 15.76 -10.10 -4.81
N GLU A 167 15.60 -11.33 -5.29
CA GLU A 167 15.79 -11.70 -6.70
C GLU A 167 14.52 -11.48 -7.55
N ASN A 168 13.40 -11.12 -6.93
CA ASN A 168 12.11 -10.93 -7.57
C ASN A 168 11.82 -9.45 -7.88
N GLN A 169 10.65 -9.19 -8.47
CA GLN A 169 10.19 -7.84 -8.81
C GLN A 169 8.70 -7.66 -8.49
N VAL A 170 8.36 -6.52 -7.91
CA VAL A 170 6.98 -6.04 -7.76
C VAL A 170 6.71 -4.95 -8.79
N VAL A 171 5.52 -4.95 -9.34
CA VAL A 171 5.00 -3.88 -10.21
C VAL A 171 3.89 -3.14 -9.49
N LEU A 172 3.89 -1.82 -9.57
CA LEU A 172 2.81 -0.97 -9.09
C LEU A 172 2.29 -0.11 -10.22
N SER A 173 0.99 0.13 -10.24
CA SER A 173 0.45 1.24 -11.01
C SER A 173 0.92 2.56 -10.42
N THR A 174 1.27 3.50 -11.28
CA THR A 174 1.53 4.89 -10.89
C THR A 174 0.26 5.75 -10.98
N SER A 175 -0.88 5.13 -11.32
CA SER A 175 -2.20 5.77 -11.29
C SER A 175 -2.88 5.49 -9.96
N SER A 176 -3.41 6.53 -9.32
CA SER A 176 -4.27 6.42 -8.14
C SER A 176 -5.72 6.66 -8.50
N ALA A 177 -6.64 6.09 -7.70
CA ALA A 177 -8.05 6.42 -7.79
C ALA A 177 -8.35 7.85 -7.30
N ILE A 178 -7.46 8.46 -6.51
CA ILE A 178 -7.54 9.87 -6.11
C ILE A 178 -6.76 10.72 -7.09
N ALA A 179 -7.42 11.74 -7.63
CA ALA A 179 -6.84 12.64 -8.63
C ALA A 179 -5.86 13.67 -8.05
N ASP A 180 -6.11 14.15 -6.82
CA ASP A 180 -5.36 15.25 -6.24
C ASP A 180 -4.14 14.77 -5.45
N ALA A 181 -3.01 15.46 -5.63
CA ALA A 181 -1.85 15.30 -4.77
C ALA A 181 -2.05 16.06 -3.46
N TRP A 182 -1.72 15.42 -2.34
CA TRP A 182 -1.93 16.01 -1.02
C TRP A 182 -0.87 15.60 -0.01
N LEU A 183 -0.77 16.40 1.05
CA LEU A 183 -0.03 16.13 2.27
C LEU A 183 -1.01 16.24 3.44
N ALA A 184 -1.07 15.21 4.28
CA ALA A 184 -1.87 15.18 5.50
C ALA A 184 -0.97 15.00 6.73
N ARG A 185 -1.22 15.80 7.78
CA ARG A 185 -0.49 15.78 9.05
C ARG A 185 -1.36 15.21 10.16
N TYR A 186 -0.84 14.25 10.88
CA TYR A 186 -1.55 13.57 11.95
C TYR A 186 -0.80 13.72 13.27
N THR A 187 -1.55 13.67 14.37
CA THR A 187 -0.98 13.53 15.71
C THR A 187 -1.47 12.25 16.36
N LEU A 188 -0.59 11.62 17.14
CA LEU A 188 -0.88 10.49 18.01
C LEU A 188 -0.82 10.96 19.46
N ARG A 189 -1.95 10.92 20.16
CA ARG A 189 -2.03 11.22 21.61
C ARG A 189 -2.94 10.20 22.28
N ASP A 190 -2.47 9.61 23.39
CA ASP A 190 -3.23 8.63 24.18
C ASP A 190 -3.80 7.47 23.35
N GLY A 191 -3.05 7.03 22.32
CA GLY A 191 -3.47 5.98 21.40
C GLY A 191 -4.47 6.40 20.32
N GLN A 192 -4.89 7.67 20.31
CA GLN A 192 -5.79 8.24 19.31
C GLN A 192 -5.01 8.99 18.24
N ILE A 193 -5.34 8.70 16.97
CA ILE A 193 -4.78 9.39 15.80
C ILE A 193 -5.79 10.43 15.32
N THR A 194 -5.34 11.68 15.16
CA THR A 194 -6.18 12.79 14.72
C THR A 194 -5.51 13.54 13.58
N LEU A 195 -6.21 13.69 12.46
CA LEU A 195 -5.81 14.58 11.37
C LEU A 195 -5.82 16.03 11.86
N GLN A 196 -4.69 16.73 11.76
CA GLN A 196 -4.54 18.13 12.14
C GLN A 196 -4.82 19.05 10.95
N ASP A 197 -4.09 18.82 9.86
CA ASP A 197 -4.15 19.65 8.65
C ASP A 197 -3.90 18.81 7.41
N ALA A 198 -4.41 19.30 6.28
CA ALA A 198 -4.12 18.77 4.96
C ALA A 198 -3.83 19.90 3.99
N PHE A 199 -2.99 19.63 2.98
CA PHE A 199 -2.54 20.58 1.97
C PHE A 199 -2.59 19.95 0.59
N LEU A 200 -2.93 20.73 -0.43
CA LEU A 200 -2.71 20.36 -1.83
C LEU A 200 -1.24 20.59 -2.19
N LEU A 201 -0.67 19.65 -2.96
CA LEU A 201 0.72 19.66 -3.43
C LEU A 201 0.84 20.12 -4.89
#